data_AF-A0AAJ2NSQ3-F1
#
_entry.id   AF-A0AAJ2NSQ3-F1
#
_cell.length_a   1.000
_cell.length_b   1.000
_cell.length_c   1.000
_cell.angle_alpha   90.00
_cell.angle_beta   90.00
_cell.angle_gamma   90.00
#
_symmetry.space_group_name_H-M   'P 1'
#
loop_
_entity.id
_entity.type
_entity.pdbx_description
1 polymer ?
#
loop_
_entity_poly.entity_id
_entity_poly.type
_entity_poly.pdbx_seq_one_letter_code
_entity_poly.pdbx_strand_id
1 'polypeptide(L)' 'MEWIVLVLVGIVASSLGSLIGMGGGIIVVPALLYLSTLATFSHLTPQVVVGTSLFTMIFTGLSSTIAYMKYKTVDYKSG' A
#
# COMPACT_ATOMS: atom_id res chain seq x y z
N MET A 1 2.92 -1.63 23.79
CA MET A 1 3.67 -0.48 23.25
C MET A 1 4.05 -0.68 21.78
N GLU A 2 4.40 -1.90 21.37
CA GLU A 2 4.86 -2.22 20.00
C GLU A 2 3.79 -1.98 18.92
N TRP A 3 2.54 -2.36 19.20
CA TRP A 3 1.40 -2.16 18.29
C TRP A 3 1.15 -0.69 17.91
N ILE A 4 1.38 0.24 18.84
CA ILE A 4 1.20 1.68 18.61
C ILE A 4 2.23 2.20 17.61
N VAL A 5 3.47 1.71 17.69
CA VAL A 5 4.54 2.09 16.76
C VAL A 5 4.22 1.57 15.35
N LEU A 6 3.71 0.34 15.24
CA LEU A 6 3.32 -0.24 13.95
C LEU A 6 2.16 0.51 13.28
N VAL A 7 1.17 0.93 14.07
CA VAL A 7 0.05 1.72 13.56
C VAL A 7 0.52 3.08 13.07
N LEU A 8 1.39 3.77 13.83
CA LEU A 8 1.95 5.06 13.44
C LEU A 8 2.78 4.96 12.16
N VAL A 9 3.68 3.97 12.08
CA VAL A 9 4.50 3.72 10.89
C VAL A 9 3.63 3.35 9.69
N GLY A 10 2.61 2.50 9.89
CA GLY A 10 1.67 2.10 8.85
C GLY A 10 0.88 3.28 8.29
N ILE A 11 0.40 4.20 9.15
CA ILE A 11 -0.30 5.41 8.74
C ILE A 11 0.62 6.32 7.93
N VAL A 12 1.82 6.63 8.45
CA VAL A 12 2.76 7.56 7.79
C VAL A 12 3.24 6.99 6.45
N ALA A 13 3.62 5.71 6.40
CA ALA A 13 4.06 5.05 5.18
C ALA A 13 2.93 4.97 4.14
N SER A 14 1.69 4.70 4.57
CA SER A 14 0.53 4.63 3.66
C SER A 14 0.12 6.01 3.14
N SER A 15 0.17 7.05 3.98
CA SER A 15 -0.12 8.43 3.55
C SER A 15 0.92 8.96 2.55
N LEU A 16 2.20 8.66 2.76
CA LEU A 16 3.24 9.02 1.79
C LEU A 16 3.10 8.20 0.49
N GLY A 17 2.76 6.92 0.60
CA GLY A 17 2.49 6.05 -0.56
C GLY A 17 1.24 6.41 -1.35
N SER A 18 0.24 7.03 -0.73
CA SER A 18 -0.96 7.53 -1.43
C SER A 18 -0.70 8.87 -2.12
N LEU A 19 0.11 9.75 -1.53
CA LEU A 19 0.51 11.04 -2.14
C LEU A 19 1.28 10.87 -3.46
N ILE A 20 2.05 9.78 -3.61
CA ILE A 20 2.80 9.47 -4.83
C ILE A 20 1.88 8.98 -5.98
N GLY A 21 0.59 8.74 -5.72
CA GLY A 21 -0.40 8.45 -6.77
C GLY A 21 -0.30 7.06 -7.41
N MET A 22 0.67 6.23 -7.00
CA MET A 22 0.82 4.84 -7.48
C MET A 22 0.05 3.81 -6.63
N GLY A 23 -0.87 4.27 -5.77
CA GLY A 23 -1.71 3.39 -4.98
C GLY A 23 -0.95 2.59 -3.92
N GLY A 24 0.03 3.18 -3.22
CA GLY A 24 0.65 2.66 -1.99
C GLY A 24 1.44 1.34 -2.09
N GLY A 25 1.12 0.43 -3.02
CA GLY A 25 1.66 -0.93 -3.10
C GLY A 25 3.16 -0.99 -3.38
N ILE A 26 3.68 -0.03 -4.16
CA ILE A 26 5.12 0.14 -4.40
C ILE A 26 5.88 0.44 -3.10
N ILE A 27 5.23 1.04 -2.10
CA ILE A 27 5.83 1.32 -0.79
C ILE A 27 5.49 0.20 0.21
N VAL A 28 4.24 -0.29 0.22
CA VAL A 28 3.74 -1.27 1.19
C VAL A 28 4.48 -2.60 1.09
N VAL A 29 4.77 -3.11 -0.12
CA VAL A 29 5.48 -4.40 -0.30
C VAL A 29 6.90 -4.36 0.29
N PRO A 30 7.81 -3.44 -0.14
CA PRO A 30 9.16 -3.37 0.41
C PRO A 30 9.17 -2.94 1.88
N ALA A 31 8.22 -2.11 2.33
CA ALA A 31 8.12 -1.75 3.75
C ALA A 31 7.77 -2.96 4.63
N LEU A 32 6.80 -3.78 4.23
CA LEU A 32 6.43 -5.00 4.95
C LEU A 32 7.53 -6.07 4.90
N LEU A 33 8.23 -6.22 3.77
CA LEU A 33 9.40 -7.10 3.66
C LEU A 33 10.56 -6.61 4.52
N TYR A 34 10.80 -5.30 4.59
CA TYR A 34 11.80 -4.74 5.49
C TYR A 34 11.41 -4.99 6.95
N LEU A 35 10.13 -4.83 7.30
CA LEU A 35 9.64 -5.09 8.63
C LEU A 35 9.72 -6.57 9.02
N SER A 36 9.54 -7.50 8.07
CA SER A 36 9.71 -8.94 8.31
C SER A 36 11.17 -9.33 8.61
N THR A 37 12.15 -8.47 8.31
CA THR A 37 13.56 -8.70 8.69
C THR A 37 13.86 -8.28 10.14
N LEU A 38 12.97 -7.54 10.82
CA LEU A 38 13.10 -7.27 12.24
C LEU A 38 12.65 -8.52 13.04
N ALA A 39 13.45 -8.90 14.04
CA ALA A 39 13.24 -10.10 14.87
C ALA A 39 11.86 -10.18 15.56
N THR A 40 11.16 -9.06 15.70
CA THR A 40 9.80 -8.96 16.24
C THR A 40 8.71 -9.51 15.30
N PHE A 41 8.98 -9.60 13.99
CA PHE A 41 8.00 -9.97 12.95
C PHE A 41 8.34 -11.26 12.19
N SER A 42 9.01 -12.23 12.84
CA SER A 42 9.37 -13.50 12.19
C SER A 42 8.17 -14.35 11.71
N HIS A 43 6.94 -13.95 12.05
CA HIS A 43 5.69 -14.55 11.62
C HIS A 43 5.21 -14.03 10.25
N LEU A 44 5.78 -12.94 9.73
CA LEU A 44 5.49 -12.41 8.40
C LEU A 44 6.30 -13.17 7.35
N THR A 45 5.74 -14.27 6.85
CA THR A 45 6.32 -14.95 5.68
C THR A 45 6.16 -14.09 4.42
N PRO A 46 7.08 -14.20 3.44
CA PRO A 46 7.00 -13.46 2.18
C PRO A 46 5.65 -13.64 1.47
N GLN A 47 5.05 -14.83 1.56
CA GLN A 47 3.72 -15.12 1.02
C GLN A 47 2.61 -14.27 1.63
N VAL A 48 2.62 -14.07 2.95
CA VAL A 48 1.63 -13.22 3.64
C VAL A 48 1.82 -11.77 3.22
N VAL A 49 3.07 -11.30 3.19
CA VAL A 49 3.39 -9.91 2.77
C VAL A 49 2.89 -9.63 1.36
N VAL A 50 3.16 -10.54 0.41
CA VAL A 50 2.70 -10.41 -0.97
C VAL A 50 1.17 -10.49 -1.05
N GLY A 51 0.55 -11.45 -0.34
CA GLY A 51 -0.91 -11.62 -0.32
C GLY A 51 -1.65 -10.40 0.23
N THR A 52 -1.20 -9.84 1.36
CA THR A 52 -1.78 -8.64 1.96
C THR A 52 -1.60 -7.43 1.05
N SER A 53 -0.43 -7.28 0.43
CA SER A 53 -0.17 -6.16 -0.48
C SER A 53 -1.06 -6.21 -1.73
N LEU A 54 -1.23 -7.39 -2.33
CA LEU A 54 -2.15 -7.58 -3.46
C LEU A 54 -3.59 -7.27 -3.07
N PHE A 55 -4.04 -7.74 -1.90
CA PHE A 55 -5.36 -7.43 -1.39
C PHE A 55 -5.57 -5.93 -1.22
N THR A 56 -4.60 -5.22 -0.63
CA THR A 56 -4.68 -3.75 -0.50
C THR A 56 -4.71 -3.07 -1.86
N MET A 57 -3.92 -3.53 -2.83
CA MET A 57 -3.81 -2.94 -4.18
C MET A 57 -5.12 -2.99 -4.96
N ILE A 58 -6.00 -3.98 -4.73
CA ILE A 58 -7.35 -4.01 -5.31
C ILE A 58 -8.14 -2.78 -4.86
N PHE A 59 -8.15 -2.47 -3.56
CA PHE A 59 -8.86 -1.32 -3.02
C PHE A 59 -8.22 -0.01 -3.44
N THR A 60 -6.89 0.11 -3.42
CA THR A 60 -6.20 1.34 -3.83
C THR A 60 -6.34 1.59 -5.33
N GLY A 61 -6.29 0.54 -6.17
CA GLY A 61 -6.50 0.64 -7.61
C GLY A 61 -7.92 1.09 -7.94
N LEU A 62 -8.93 0.53 -7.26
CA LEU A 62 -10.33 0.93 -7.42
C LEU A 62 -10.55 2.39 -6.96
N SER A 63 -10.02 2.75 -5.79
CA SER A 63 -10.09 4.12 -5.25
C SER A 63 -9.41 5.12 -6.19
N SER A 64 -8.23 4.78 -6.71
CA SER A 64 -7.49 5.62 -7.66
C SER A 64 -8.28 5.78 -8.95
N THR A 65 -8.81 4.70 -9.51
CA THR A 65 -9.62 4.73 -10.74
C THR A 65 -10.82 5.66 -10.59
N ILE A 66 -11.55 5.56 -9.47
CA ILE A 66 -12.69 6.44 -9.17
C ILE A 66 -12.22 7.90 -9.01
N ALA A 67 -11.09 8.13 -8.33
CA ALA A 67 -10.53 9.46 -8.15
C ALA A 67 -10.13 10.09 -9.51
N TYR A 68 -9.37 9.39 -10.35
CA TYR A 68 -8.97 9.85 -11.68
C TYR A 68 -10.17 10.11 -12.59
N MET A 69 -11.20 9.26 -12.52
CA MET A 69 -12.47 9.47 -13.22
C MET A 69 -13.18 10.74 -12.75
N LYS A 70 -13.19 11.01 -11.43
CA LYS A 70 -13.75 12.25 -10.86
C LYS A 70 -12.95 13.50 -11.28
N TYR A 71 -11.63 13.39 -11.39
CA TYR A 71 -10.75 14.47 -11.86
C TYR A 71 -10.74 14.64 -13.40
N LYS A 72 -11.50 13.83 -14.14
CA LYS A 72 -11.56 13.83 -15.62
C LYS A 72 -10.20 13.69 -16.31
N THR A 73 -9.22 13.09 -15.61
CA THR A 73 -7.88 12.85 -16.14
C THR A 73 -7.77 11.52 -16.90
N VAL A 74 -8.86 10.74 -16.94
CA VAL A 74 -8.94 9.50 -17.71
C VAL A 74 -9.16 9.85 -19.18
N ASP A 75 -8.24 9.41 -20.05
CA ASP A 75 -8.39 9.53 -21.49
C ASP A 75 -9.33 8.43 -22.00
N TYR A 76 -10.56 8.85 -22.36
CA TYR A 76 -11.58 7.97 -22.93
C TYR A 76 -11.57 7.96 -24.47
N LYS A 77 -10.78 8.82 -25.11
CA LYS A 77 -10.76 8.97 -26.58
C LYS A 77 -9.77 8.05 -27.26
N SER A 78 -8.74 7.62 -26.53
CA SER A 78 -7.67 6.78 -27.05
C SER A 78 -7.87 5.29 -26.78
N GLY A 79 -8.96 4.91 -26.11
CA GLY A 79 -9.34 3.53 -25.78
C GLY A 79 -10.35 2.92 -26.75
#